data_AF-A0A0L8FZH3-F1
#
_entry.id   AF-A0A0L8FZH3-F1
#
_cell.length_a   1.000
_cell.length_b   1.000
_cell.length_c   1.000
_cell.angle_alpha   90.00
_cell.angle_beta   90.00
_cell.angle_gamma   90.00
#
_symmetry.space_group_name_H-M   'P 1'
#
loop_
_entity.id
_entity.type
_entity.pdbx_description
1 polymer ?
#
loop_
_entity_poly.entity_id
_entity_poly.type
_entity_poly.pdbx_seq_one_letter_code
_entity_poly.pdbx_strand_id
1 'polypeptide(L)'
;MLNGDSASLFEDSDAEQRNDRNHGRRIDRPWIFGFQQGSDCLYFYVERRDGNSLILIIERECVKGSLIPSDEWCTYNNLNAIGYHHLIVNHQRHYVDPVTDAHTQGIE
;
A
#
# COMPACT_ATOMS: atom_id res chain seq x y z
N MET A 1 -15.83 38.29 -16.14
CA MET A 1 -14.60 38.86 -15.54
C MET A 1 -14.96 39.16 -14.09
N LEU A 2 -14.45 38.51 -13.04
CA LEU A 2 -13.30 37.64 -12.86
C LEU A 2 -13.72 36.50 -11.91
N ASN A 3 -13.34 35.27 -12.26
CA ASN A 3 -13.30 34.13 -11.35
C ASN A 3 -12.07 34.30 -10.46
N GLY A 4 -12.19 34.08 -9.16
CA GLY A 4 -11.10 34.20 -8.18
C GLY A 4 -11.12 33.05 -7.18
N ASP A 5 -10.42 31.98 -7.55
CA ASP A 5 -9.63 31.02 -6.78
C ASP A 5 -9.94 30.75 -5.30
N SER A 6 -10.28 29.48 -5.07
CA SER A 6 -9.56 28.48 -4.25
C SER A 6 -9.03 28.86 -2.86
N ALA A 7 -9.57 28.18 -1.85
CA ALA A 7 -8.77 27.36 -0.92
C ALA A 7 -9.70 26.40 -0.17
N SER A 8 -9.84 25.18 -0.67
CA SER A 8 -10.33 24.06 0.13
C SER A 8 -9.31 23.84 1.25
N LEU A 9 -9.66 24.25 2.46
CA LEU A 9 -8.97 23.88 3.69
C LEU A 9 -9.15 22.36 3.88
N PHE A 10 -8.27 21.58 3.25
CA PHE A 10 -8.04 20.21 3.66
C PHE A 10 -7.40 20.29 5.03
N GLU A 11 -8.20 20.02 6.06
CA GLU A 11 -7.71 19.87 7.43
C GLU A 11 -6.73 18.69 7.43
N ASP A 12 -5.45 19.04 7.50
CA ASP A 12 -4.35 18.13 7.76
C ASP A 12 -4.47 17.64 9.20
N SER A 13 -5.29 16.60 9.41
CA SER A 13 -5.33 15.88 10.67
C SER A 13 -4.17 14.88 10.69
N ASP A 14 -2.96 15.41 10.89
CA ASP A 14 -1.74 14.68 11.18
C ASP A 14 -1.84 14.10 12.62
N ALA A 15 -2.86 13.27 12.83
CA ALA A 15 -3.07 12.55 14.08
C ALA A 15 -1.98 11.49 14.18
N GLU A 16 -0.90 11.81 14.91
CA GLU A 16 0.06 10.83 15.41
C GLU A 16 -0.69 9.76 16.21
N GLN A 17 -1.13 8.70 15.53
CA GLN A 17 -1.69 7.53 16.16
C GLN A 17 -0.53 6.77 16.79
N ARG A 18 -0.20 7.15 18.03
CA ARG A 18 0.84 6.50 18.84
C ARG A 18 0.40 5.06 19.09
N ASN A 19 1.04 4.16 18.36
CA ASN A 19 0.85 2.73 18.48
C ASN A 19 1.92 2.19 19.44
N ASP A 20 1.50 1.83 20.66
CA ASP A 20 2.36 1.28 21.73
C ASP A 20 2.84 -0.16 21.45
N ARG A 21 3.00 -0.52 20.17
CA ARG A 21 3.61 -1.79 19.77
C ARG A 21 5.12 -1.67 19.88
N ASN A 22 5.73 -2.69 20.50
CA ASN A 22 7.17 -2.90 20.53
C ASN A 22 7.67 -3.23 19.12
N HIS A 23 7.81 -2.22 18.28
CA HIS A 23 8.58 -2.33 17.05
C HIS A 23 10.03 -2.45 17.51
N GLY A 24 10.54 -3.69 17.59
CA GLY A 24 11.94 -3.94 17.90
C GLY A 24 12.87 -3.02 17.09
N ARG A 25 14.09 -2.82 17.58
CA ARG A 25 15.09 -1.88 17.03
C ARG A 25 15.00 -1.78 15.50
N ARG A 26 14.57 -0.62 14.97
CA ARG A 26 14.56 -0.33 13.53
C ARG A 26 15.96 -0.56 12.99
N ILE A 27 16.11 -1.60 12.18
CA ILE A 27 17.38 -1.91 11.54
C ILE A 27 17.42 -1.12 10.23
N ASP A 28 18.48 -0.32 10.04
CA ASP A 28 18.76 0.37 8.79
C ASP A 28 19.25 -0.64 7.75
N ARG A 29 18.31 -1.37 7.17
CA ARG A 29 18.53 -2.34 6.11
C ARG A 29 17.69 -1.97 4.89
N PRO A 30 18.13 -2.35 3.69
CA PRO A 30 17.35 -2.12 2.48
C PRO A 30 15.98 -2.79 2.56
N TRP A 31 14.99 -2.18 1.93
CA TRP A 31 13.65 -2.75 1.84
C TRP A 31 13.56 -3.71 0.67
N ILE A 32 12.79 -4.77 0.85
CA ILE A 32 12.36 -5.64 -0.22
C ILE A 32 10.86 -5.46 -0.38
N PHE A 33 10.42 -5.26 -1.61
CA PHE A 33 9.01 -5.24 -1.98
C PHE A 33 8.74 -6.41 -2.91
N GLY A 34 7.58 -7.05 -2.81
CA GLY A 34 7.30 -8.23 -3.62
C GLY A 34 5.84 -8.44 -3.94
N PHE A 35 5.61 -9.28 -4.95
CA PHE A 35 4.30 -9.72 -5.39
C PHE A 35 4.27 -11.24 -5.40
N GLN A 36 3.10 -11.81 -5.12
CA GLN A 36 2.82 -13.21 -5.36
C GLN A 36 1.78 -13.34 -6.46
N GLN A 37 2.07 -14.17 -7.46
CA GLN A 37 1.15 -14.55 -8.51
C GLN A 37 1.05 -16.08 -8.55
N GLY A 38 0.06 -16.64 -7.87
CA GLY A 38 -0.06 -18.08 -7.69
C GLY A 38 1.13 -18.64 -6.89
N SER A 39 1.93 -19.52 -7.49
CA SER A 39 3.15 -20.07 -6.87
C SER A 39 4.38 -19.21 -7.08
N ASP A 40 4.33 -18.21 -7.96
CA ASP A 40 5.48 -17.40 -8.32
C ASP A 40 5.55 -16.17 -7.42
N CYS A 41 6.76 -15.85 -6.94
CA CYS A 41 7.03 -14.66 -6.15
C CYS A 41 8.08 -13.80 -6.86
N LEU A 42 7.79 -12.52 -7.03
CA LEU A 42 8.73 -11.51 -7.53
C LEU A 42 9.17 -10.62 -6.38
N TYR A 43 10.46 -10.31 -6.33
CA TYR A 43 11.05 -9.46 -5.29
C TYR A 43 11.89 -8.34 -5.91
N PHE A 44 11.73 -7.14 -5.36
CA PHE A 44 12.36 -5.91 -5.80
C PHE A 44 13.13 -5.30 -4.64
N TYR A 45 14.38 -4.96 -4.90
CA TYR A 45 15.16 -4.15 -3.99
C TYR A 45 14.66 -2.70 -4.01
N VAL A 46 14.39 -2.14 -2.85
CA VAL A 46 13.87 -0.78 -2.70
C VAL A 46 14.73 -0.02 -1.69
N GLU A 47 15.38 1.04 -2.16
CA GLU A 47 16.17 1.92 -1.29
C GLU A 47 15.29 2.73 -0.35
N ARG A 48 14.12 3.16 -0.84
CA ARG A 48 13.18 4.01 -0.11
C ARG A 48 11.79 3.40 -0.07
N ARG A 49 11.32 3.04 1.13
CA ARG A 49 9.94 2.61 1.37
C ARG A 49 9.00 3.82 1.41
N ASP A 50 8.82 4.49 0.27
CA ASP A 50 7.84 5.55 0.07
C ASP A 50 6.83 5.20 -1.02
N GLY A 51 5.67 5.85 -0.97
CA GLY A 51 4.55 5.46 -1.82
C GLY A 51 4.79 5.65 -3.30
N ASN A 52 5.53 6.69 -3.69
CA ASN A 52 5.87 6.93 -5.09
C ASN A 52 6.73 5.80 -5.64
N SER A 53 7.76 5.40 -4.89
CA SER A 53 8.66 4.32 -5.30
C SER A 53 7.92 3.00 -5.50
N LEU A 54 6.99 2.66 -4.60
CA LEU A 54 6.25 1.40 -4.68
C LEU A 54 5.15 1.41 -5.74
N ILE A 55 4.42 2.52 -5.89
CA ILE A 55 3.42 2.67 -6.96
C ILE A 55 4.09 2.54 -8.33
N LEU A 56 5.28 3.14 -8.54
CA LEU A 56 6.02 3.00 -9.79
C LEU A 56 6.40 1.54 -10.10
N ILE A 57 6.78 0.76 -9.08
CA ILE A 57 7.04 -0.67 -9.26
C ILE A 57 5.75 -1.40 -9.64
N ILE A 58 4.63 -1.12 -8.97
CA ILE A 58 3.32 -1.70 -9.31
C ILE A 58 2.94 -1.37 -10.75
N GLU A 59 3.12 -0.12 -11.19
CA GLU A 59 2.77 0.29 -12.56
C GLU A 59 3.61 -0.37 -13.64
N ARG A 60 4.87 -0.68 -13.31
CA ARG A 60 5.79 -1.35 -14.23
C ARG A 60 5.49 -2.85 -14.35
N GLU A 61 5.16 -3.50 -13.22
CA GLU A 61 5.12 -4.95 -13.12
C GLU A 61 3.69 -5.51 -13.21
N CYS A 62 2.67 -4.71 -12.89
CA CYS A 62 1.26 -5.11 -12.92
C CYS A 62 0.50 -4.43 -14.06
N VAL A 63 -0.21 -5.24 -14.85
CA VAL A 63 -1.13 -4.76 -15.88
C VAL A 63 -2.33 -4.04 -15.24
N LYS A 64 -2.79 -2.94 -15.83
CA LYS A 64 -4.00 -2.24 -15.37
C LYS A 64 -5.21 -3.19 -15.38
N GLY A 65 -6.08 -3.06 -14.39
CA GLY A 65 -7.18 -3.97 -14.12
C GLY A 65 -6.78 -5.24 -13.35
N SER A 66 -5.50 -5.42 -13.01
CA SER A 66 -5.08 -6.49 -12.10
C SER A 66 -5.69 -6.32 -10.72
N LEU A 67 -6.02 -7.45 -10.08
CA LEU A 67 -6.39 -7.51 -8.68
C LEU A 67 -5.11 -7.47 -7.84
N ILE A 68 -4.99 -6.49 -6.95
CA ILE A 68 -3.83 -6.31 -6.07
C ILE A 68 -4.32 -6.37 -4.63
N PRO A 69 -4.11 -7.49 -3.91
CA PRO A 69 -4.23 -7.54 -2.46
C PRO A 69 -3.00 -6.87 -1.83
N SER A 70 -3.21 -5.94 -0.90
CA SER A 70 -2.13 -5.39 -0.08
C SER A 70 -2.59 -5.19 1.37
N ASP A 71 -1.65 -4.90 2.26
CA ASP A 71 -1.95 -4.41 3.61
C ASP A 71 -2.64 -3.03 3.57
N GLU A 72 -3.09 -2.59 4.75
CA GLU A 72 -3.79 -1.32 4.99
C GLU A 72 -2.91 -0.07 4.88
N TRP A 73 -1.76 -0.13 4.21
CA TRP A 73 -0.91 1.05 4.12
C TRP A 73 -1.52 2.11 3.19
N CYS A 74 -1.66 3.34 3.72
CA CYS A 74 -2.34 4.46 3.07
C CYS A 74 -1.84 4.80 1.66
N THR A 75 -0.56 4.52 1.37
CA THR A 75 0.04 4.60 0.03
C THR A 75 -0.83 3.93 -1.05
N TYR A 76 -1.42 2.78 -0.72
CA TYR A 76 -2.13 1.95 -1.70
C TYR A 76 -3.57 2.41 -1.96
N ASN A 77 -4.09 3.37 -1.19
CA ASN A 77 -5.48 3.86 -1.35
C ASN A 77 -5.78 4.40 -2.76
N ASN A 78 -4.75 4.89 -3.47
CA ASN A 78 -4.91 5.43 -4.81
C ASN A 78 -4.92 4.36 -5.93
N LEU A 79 -4.64 3.08 -5.61
CA LEU A 79 -4.52 2.01 -6.60
C LEU A 79 -5.80 1.84 -7.44
N ASN A 80 -6.97 1.97 -6.80
CA ASN A 80 -8.26 1.94 -7.52
C ASN A 80 -8.39 3.08 -8.53
N ALA A 81 -8.01 4.30 -8.16
CA ALA A 81 -8.12 5.47 -9.02
C ALA A 81 -7.14 5.45 -10.20
N ILE A 82 -5.97 4.83 -10.03
CA ILE A 82 -4.97 4.68 -11.11
C ILE A 82 -5.20 3.42 -11.97
N GLY A 83 -6.32 2.72 -11.78
CA GLY A 83 -6.79 1.66 -12.68
C GLY A 83 -6.47 0.23 -12.25
N TYR A 84 -6.31 -0.06 -10.96
CA TYR A 84 -6.23 -1.42 -10.42
C TYR A 84 -7.48 -1.79 -9.63
N HIS A 85 -7.69 -3.08 -9.36
CA HIS A 85 -8.68 -3.53 -8.39
C HIS A 85 -7.97 -3.81 -7.08
N HIS A 86 -8.04 -2.88 -6.14
CA HIS A 86 -7.31 -2.99 -4.87
C HIS A 86 -8.16 -3.66 -3.80
N LEU A 87 -7.64 -4.76 -3.24
CA LEU A 87 -8.18 -5.42 -2.06
C LEU A 87 -7.29 -5.10 -0.86
N ILE A 88 -7.93 -4.79 0.26
CA ILE A 88 -7.27 -4.36 1.47
C ILE A 88 -7.35 -5.49 2.50
N VAL A 89 -6.21 -5.94 3.00
CA VAL A 89 -6.14 -6.96 4.06
C VAL A 89 -5.86 -6.28 5.40
N ASN A 90 -6.87 -6.28 6.28
CA ASN A 90 -6.75 -5.76 7.64
C ASN A 90 -6.16 -6.82 8.59
N HIS A 91 -4.83 -6.80 8.74
CA HIS A 91 -4.08 -7.70 9.61
C HIS A 91 -4.38 -7.55 11.11
N GLN A 92 -5.10 -6.49 11.53
CA GLN A 92 -5.52 -6.34 12.93
C GLN A 92 -6.84 -7.07 13.23
N ARG A 93 -7.62 -7.37 12.20
CA ARG A 93 -8.94 -7.99 12.35
C ARG A 93 -8.95 -9.43 11.84
N HIS A 94 -8.40 -9.67 10.65
CA HIS A 94 -8.41 -10.98 10.01
C HIS A 94 -7.14 -11.19 9.17
N TYR A 95 -6.45 -12.31 9.35
CA TYR A 95 -5.29 -12.70 8.53
C TYR A 95 -5.65 -13.13 7.11
N VAL A 96 -6.93 -13.44 6.89
CA VAL A 96 -7.55 -13.72 5.59
C VAL A 96 -8.87 -12.95 5.60
N ASP A 97 -9.10 -12.09 4.63
CA ASP A 97 -10.34 -11.33 4.55
C ASP A 97 -11.53 -12.28 4.31
N PRO A 98 -12.55 -12.32 5.19
CA PRO A 98 -13.61 -13.32 5.11
C PRO A 98 -14.64 -13.07 3.98
N VAL A 99 -14.60 -11.91 3.34
CA VAL A 99 -15.52 -11.52 2.25
C VAL A 99 -14.86 -11.71 0.89
N THR A 100 -13.57 -11.43 0.80
CA THR A 100 -12.81 -11.42 -0.46
C THR A 100 -11.78 -12.54 -0.57
N ASP A 101 -11.55 -13.29 0.52
CA ASP A 101 -10.51 -14.33 0.67
C ASP A 101 -9.07 -13.84 0.43
N ALA A 102 -8.90 -12.51 0.42
CA ALA A 102 -7.61 -11.86 0.20
C ALA A 102 -6.66 -12.09 1.38
N HIS A 103 -5.42 -12.44 1.06
CA HIS A 103 -4.34 -12.60 2.02
C HIS A 103 -2.99 -12.29 1.35
N THR A 104 -2.04 -11.78 2.12
CA THR A 104 -0.68 -11.42 1.68
C THR A 104 0.40 -12.34 2.26
N GLN A 105 -0.01 -13.45 2.90
CA GLN A 105 0.85 -14.37 3.66
C GLN A 105 2.02 -14.99 2.89
N GLY A 106 1.96 -15.07 1.56
CA GLY A 106 3.09 -15.61 0.80
C GLY A 106 4.23 -14.61 0.57
N ILE A 107 4.06 -13.34 0.98
CA ILE A 107 5.05 -12.26 0.83
C ILE A 107 5.41 -11.59 2.17
N GLU A 108 4.46 -11.48 3.11
CA GLU A 108 4.70 -10.92 4.47
C GLU A 108 5.38 -11.88 5.44
#